data_AF-A0AAU5E6J4-F1
#
_entry.id   AF-A0AAU5E6J4-F1
#
_cell.length_a   1.000
_cell.length_b   1.000
_cell.length_c   1.000
_cell.angle_alpha   90.00
_cell.angle_beta   90.00
_cell.angle_gamma   90.00
#
_symmetry.space_group_name_H-M   'P 1'
#
loop_
_entity.id
_entity.type
_entity.pdbx_description
1 polymer ?
#
loop_
_entity_poly.entity_id
_entity_poly.type
_entity_poly.pdbx_seq_one_letter_code
_entity_poly.pdbx_strand_id
1 'polypeptide(L)'
;MPVAERQMPWDMAVRERWFCSWCYAWTEFGYDPREVSRPQYGYIPWERAESPQLPQDVAHAYDRAYAYSADGFGGTLCGLAHEGLTASPYLWMHERPSACDTCKEAAAVIDKRWPLDTRNGNRVSPAPPPGSGWPLF
;
A
#
# COMPACT_ATOMS: atom_id res chain seq x y z
N MET A 1 10.21 24.94 32.13
CA MET A 1 9.78 25.08 30.73
C MET A 1 10.02 23.72 30.07
N PRO A 2 8.99 22.95 29.68
CA PRO A 2 9.24 21.76 28.89
C PRO A 2 9.81 22.21 27.54
N VAL A 3 10.93 21.63 27.14
CA VAL A 3 11.52 21.81 25.81
C VAL A 3 10.49 21.26 24.83
N ALA A 4 9.99 22.10 23.93
CA ALA A 4 9.18 21.63 22.80
C ALA A 4 10.02 20.61 22.04
N GLU A 5 9.58 19.35 22.08
CA GLU A 5 10.13 18.27 21.26
C GLU A 5 10.14 18.76 19.82
N ARG A 6 11.31 18.75 19.16
CA ARG A 6 11.39 19.08 17.75
C ARG A 6 10.59 18.02 17.01
N GLN A 7 9.34 18.35 16.65
CA GLN A 7 8.57 17.59 15.69
C GLN A 7 9.45 17.42 14.47
N MET A 8 9.79 16.18 14.19
CA MET A 8 10.62 15.86 13.06
C MET A 8 9.77 16.05 11.78
N PRO A 9 10.37 16.35 10.62
CA PRO A 9 9.60 16.53 9.37
C PRO A 9 8.74 15.31 8.99
N TRP A 10 9.03 14.13 9.54
CA TRP A 10 8.23 12.92 9.38
C TRP A 10 7.05 12.78 10.36
N ASP A 11 6.87 13.72 11.30
CA ASP A 11 5.67 13.83 12.15
C ASP A 11 4.51 14.58 11.47
N MET A 12 4.68 14.97 10.20
CA MET A 12 3.62 15.64 9.43
C MET A 12 2.49 14.65 9.15
N ALA A 13 1.37 14.86 9.84
CA ALA A 13 0.18 14.03 9.72
C ALA A 13 -0.29 13.98 8.26
N VAL A 14 -0.30 12.77 7.68
CA VAL A 14 -0.95 12.48 6.39
C VAL A 14 -2.39 12.98 6.47
N ARG A 15 -2.74 13.98 5.66
CA ARG A 15 -4.08 14.58 5.62
C ARG A 15 -5.04 13.67 4.87
N GLU A 16 -4.58 13.07 3.78
CA GLU A 16 -5.39 12.23 2.92
C GLU A 16 -4.55 11.13 2.27
N ARG A 17 -5.10 9.93 2.12
CA ARG A 17 -4.45 8.81 1.44
C ARG A 17 -5.36 8.25 0.37
N TRP A 18 -4.91 8.33 -0.87
CA TRP A 18 -5.57 7.77 -2.04
C TRP A 18 -4.92 6.46 -2.41
N PHE A 19 -5.74 5.57 -2.94
CA PHE A 19 -5.29 4.25 -3.35
C PHE A 19 -5.90 3.89 -4.70
N CYS A 20 -5.08 3.38 -5.62
CA CYS A 20 -5.54 2.89 -6.91
C CYS A 20 -5.74 1.38 -6.86
N SER A 21 -6.99 0.90 -6.88
CA SER A 21 -7.31 -0.55 -6.86
C SER A 21 -6.87 -1.31 -8.09
N TRP A 22 -6.56 -0.62 -9.19
CA TRP A 22 -6.00 -1.28 -10.36
C TRP A 22 -4.50 -1.52 -10.20
N CYS A 23 -3.69 -0.50 -9.90
CA CYS A 23 -2.24 -0.69 -9.81
C CYS A 23 -1.72 -0.86 -8.38
N TYR A 24 -2.52 -0.80 -7.34
CA TYR A 24 -2.06 -0.84 -5.95
C TYR A 24 -1.09 0.28 -5.55
N ALA A 25 -1.06 1.38 -6.32
CA ALA A 25 -0.35 2.60 -5.94
C ALA A 25 -1.07 3.29 -4.79
N TRP A 26 -0.31 3.81 -3.84
CA TRP A 26 -0.80 4.75 -2.84
C TRP A 26 -0.34 6.16 -3.20
N THR A 27 -1.11 7.15 -2.79
CA THR A 27 -0.73 8.57 -2.80
C THR A 27 -1.15 9.16 -1.47
N GLU A 28 -0.19 9.59 -0.67
CA GLU A 28 -0.38 10.29 0.57
C GLU A 28 -0.21 11.78 0.31
N PHE A 29 -1.21 12.56 0.71
CA PHE A 29 -1.17 14.00 0.75
C PHE A 29 -0.85 14.41 2.18
N GLY A 30 0.28 15.09 2.37
CA GLY A 30 0.60 15.78 3.61
C GLY A 30 -0.32 16.98 3.85
N TYR A 31 0.00 17.75 4.90
CA TYR A 31 -0.74 18.97 5.21
C TYR A 31 -0.44 20.09 4.20
N ASP A 32 0.78 20.11 3.63
CA ASP A 32 1.14 20.90 2.46
C ASP A 32 0.72 20.16 1.17
N PRO A 33 -0.06 20.78 0.26
CA PRO A 33 -0.38 20.21 -1.05
C PRO A 33 0.82 19.77 -1.90
N ARG A 34 2.04 20.22 -1.57
CA ARG A 34 3.32 19.86 -2.21
C ARG A 34 3.93 18.57 -1.66
N GLU A 35 3.49 18.12 -0.48
CA GLU A 35 3.91 16.87 0.16
C GLU A 35 3.07 15.72 -0.37
N VAL A 36 3.19 15.47 -1.67
CA VAL A 36 2.62 14.27 -2.28
C VAL A 36 3.67 13.17 -2.19
N SER A 37 3.61 12.39 -1.13
CA SER A 37 4.31 11.11 -1.09
C SER A 37 3.49 10.16 -1.94
N ARG A 38 4.03 9.68 -3.06
CA ARG A 38 3.47 8.50 -3.73
C ARG A 38 4.24 7.31 -3.19
N PRO A 39 3.71 6.53 -2.22
CA PRO A 39 4.41 5.34 -1.77
C PRO A 39 4.92 4.50 -2.93
N GLN A 40 6.11 4.01 -2.71
CA GLN A 40 6.80 3.04 -3.52
C GLN A 40 5.84 1.84 -3.59
N TYR A 41 5.61 1.25 -4.78
CA TYR A 41 5.31 -0.18 -4.76
C TYR A 41 6.58 -0.79 -4.20
N GLY A 42 6.62 -0.87 -2.88
CA GLY A 42 7.81 -1.22 -2.14
C GLY A 42 8.18 -2.62 -2.59
N TYR A 43 9.45 -2.94 -2.49
CA TYR A 43 9.90 -4.32 -2.49
C TYR A 43 9.26 -5.17 -1.36
N ILE A 44 8.28 -4.64 -0.63
CA ILE A 44 7.62 -5.25 0.51
C ILE A 44 6.67 -6.32 -0.05
N PRO A 45 6.92 -7.61 0.26
CA PRO A 45 6.03 -8.69 -0.13
C PRO A 45 4.64 -8.48 0.46
N TRP A 46 3.63 -9.11 -0.14
CA TRP A 46 2.28 -9.14 0.41
C TRP A 46 2.30 -9.62 1.86
N GLU A 47 1.49 -9.00 2.73
CA GLU A 47 1.29 -9.48 4.09
C GLU A 47 0.43 -10.75 4.07
N ARG A 48 0.63 -11.68 5.01
CA ARG A 48 -0.26 -12.83 5.15
C ARG A 48 -1.58 -12.39 5.80
N ALA A 49 -2.71 -12.82 5.26
CA ALA A 49 -4.00 -12.61 5.90
C ALA A 49 -4.17 -13.56 7.10
N GLU A 50 -4.71 -13.04 8.20
CA GLU A 50 -5.02 -13.81 9.40
C GLU A 50 -6.48 -13.62 9.81
N SER A 51 -7.12 -14.74 10.13
CA SER A 51 -8.43 -14.77 10.79
C SER A 51 -8.75 -16.21 11.24
N PRO A 52 -9.52 -16.40 12.33
CA PRO A 52 -10.09 -17.70 12.68
C PRO A 52 -11.01 -18.30 11.60
N GLN A 53 -11.51 -17.47 10.68
CA GLN A 53 -12.45 -17.87 9.63
C GLN A 53 -11.74 -18.31 8.33
N LEU A 54 -10.43 -18.08 8.21
CA LEU A 54 -9.64 -18.52 7.07
C LEU A 54 -9.26 -20.01 7.21
N PRO A 55 -9.17 -20.76 6.11
CA PRO A 55 -8.61 -22.11 6.11
C PRO A 55 -7.18 -22.11 6.67
N GLN A 56 -6.90 -22.97 7.65
CA GLN A 56 -5.59 -22.99 8.33
C GLN A 56 -4.46 -23.55 7.44
N ASP A 57 -4.80 -24.33 6.44
CA ASP A 57 -3.90 -25.02 5.51
C ASP A 57 -3.49 -24.15 4.32
N VAL A 58 -4.24 -23.07 4.04
CA VAL A 58 -4.01 -22.18 2.91
C VAL A 58 -3.66 -20.78 3.38
N ALA A 59 -2.46 -20.32 3.01
CA ALA A 59 -2.00 -18.96 3.27
C ALA A 59 -2.53 -18.01 2.17
N HIS A 60 -3.33 -17.03 2.58
CA HIS A 60 -3.85 -15.99 1.69
C HIS A 60 -3.02 -14.70 1.79
N ALA A 61 -2.91 -13.98 0.69
CA ALA A 61 -2.33 -12.64 0.66
C ALA A 61 -3.36 -11.62 1.14
N TYR A 62 -3.00 -10.81 2.13
CA TYR A 62 -3.82 -9.73 2.64
C TYR A 62 -3.91 -8.61 1.61
N ASP A 63 -5.13 -8.21 1.29
CA ASP A 63 -5.42 -7.07 0.47
C ASP A 63 -5.55 -5.81 1.33
N ARG A 64 -4.42 -5.11 1.49
CA ARG A 64 -4.37 -3.83 2.19
C ARG A 64 -5.19 -2.75 1.49
N ALA A 65 -5.46 -2.86 0.19
CA ALA A 65 -6.36 -1.95 -0.52
C ALA A 65 -7.78 -2.03 0.00
N TYR A 66 -8.27 -3.27 0.08
CA TYR A 66 -9.64 -3.57 0.41
C TYR A 66 -9.98 -3.10 1.82
N ALA A 67 -9.00 -3.11 2.72
CA ALA A 67 -9.11 -2.58 4.08
C ALA A 67 -9.49 -1.09 4.15
N TYR A 68 -9.30 -0.31 3.07
CA TYR A 68 -9.74 1.09 2.98
C TYR A 68 -10.96 1.29 2.08
N SER A 69 -11.63 0.20 1.69
CA SER A 69 -12.93 0.26 1.01
C SER A 69 -14.01 0.77 1.97
N ALA A 70 -15.17 1.13 1.41
CA ALA A 70 -16.31 1.67 2.17
C ALA A 70 -16.79 0.74 3.30
N ASP A 71 -16.54 -0.56 3.16
CA ASP A 71 -16.93 -1.57 4.15
C ASP A 71 -15.96 -1.63 5.35
N GLY A 72 -14.73 -1.11 5.23
CA GLY A 72 -13.78 -0.95 6.33
C GLY A 72 -13.19 -2.24 6.92
N PHE A 73 -13.49 -3.41 6.35
CA PHE A 73 -12.92 -4.69 6.77
C PHE A 73 -11.77 -5.12 5.86
N GLY A 74 -10.81 -5.87 6.41
CA GLY A 74 -9.72 -6.45 5.62
C GLY A 74 -10.24 -7.43 4.57
N GLY A 75 -9.53 -7.52 3.44
CA GLY A 75 -9.80 -8.50 2.39
C GLY A 75 -8.56 -9.31 2.04
N THR A 76 -8.72 -10.33 1.21
CA THR A 76 -7.61 -11.05 0.57
C THR A 76 -7.61 -10.79 -0.94
N LEU A 77 -6.47 -11.02 -1.60
CA LEU A 77 -6.38 -10.87 -3.06
C LEU A 77 -7.29 -11.83 -3.84
N CYS A 78 -7.71 -12.95 -3.23
CA CYS A 78 -8.64 -13.88 -3.84
C CYS A 78 -10.12 -13.54 -3.57
N GLY A 79 -10.41 -12.38 -2.96
CA GLY A 79 -11.78 -11.88 -2.76
C GLY A 79 -12.48 -12.38 -1.49
N LEU A 80 -11.75 -12.99 -0.55
CA LEU A 80 -12.33 -13.28 0.77
C LEU A 80 -12.32 -12.00 1.59
N ALA A 81 -13.47 -11.62 2.14
CA ALA A 81 -13.61 -10.46 3.01
C ALA A 81 -14.63 -10.78 4.10
N HIS A 82 -14.29 -10.44 5.35
CA HIS A 82 -15.19 -10.55 6.50
C HIS A 82 -14.64 -9.71 7.66
N GLU A 83 -15.48 -9.47 8.66
CA GLU A 83 -15.06 -8.80 9.88
C GLU A 83 -13.98 -9.62 10.60
N GLY A 84 -12.91 -8.97 11.06
CA GLY A 84 -11.80 -9.63 11.77
C GLY A 84 -10.71 -10.24 10.89
N LEU A 85 -10.70 -9.95 9.59
CA LEU A 85 -9.56 -10.24 8.71
C LEU A 85 -8.48 -9.17 8.89
N THR A 86 -7.26 -9.58 9.25
CA THR A 86 -6.15 -8.66 9.53
C THR A 86 -4.87 -9.02 8.77
N ALA A 87 -3.97 -8.05 8.65
CA ALA A 87 -2.61 -8.29 8.18
C ALA A 87 -1.77 -8.91 9.29
N SER A 88 -1.11 -10.03 8.99
CA SER A 88 -0.10 -10.65 9.82
C SER A 88 1.19 -9.82 9.82
N PRO A 89 1.97 -9.82 10.93
CA PRO A 89 3.34 -9.33 10.90
C PRO A 89 4.26 -10.20 10.02
N TYR A 90 3.82 -11.40 9.62
CA TYR A 90 4.55 -12.29 8.72
C TYR A 90 4.14 -12.08 7.27
N LEU A 91 5.14 -12.11 6.39
CA LEU A 91 4.95 -11.96 4.96
C LEU A 91 4.35 -13.22 4.33
N TRP A 92 3.45 -13.02 3.39
CA TRP A 92 2.96 -14.05 2.48
C TRP A 92 4.03 -14.34 1.42
N MET A 93 4.34 -15.63 1.24
CA MET A 93 5.38 -16.09 0.32
C MET A 93 4.73 -16.85 -0.83
N HIS A 94 4.78 -16.27 -2.03
CA HIS A 94 4.14 -16.83 -3.22
C HIS A 94 4.71 -18.20 -3.64
N GLU A 95 5.95 -18.51 -3.24
CA GLU A 95 6.65 -19.75 -3.56
C GLU A 95 6.26 -20.91 -2.64
N ARG A 96 5.57 -20.65 -1.52
CA ARG A 96 5.21 -21.72 -0.58
C ARG A 96 4.11 -22.62 -1.18
N PRO A 97 4.19 -23.96 -0.98
CA PRO A 97 3.14 -24.87 -1.41
C PRO A 97 1.76 -24.55 -0.80
N SER A 98 1.75 -24.01 0.42
CA SER A 98 0.52 -23.62 1.11
C SER A 98 -0.06 -22.27 0.67
N ALA A 99 0.60 -21.53 -0.23
CA ALA A 99 0.06 -20.25 -0.68
C ALA A 99 -1.13 -20.46 -1.63
N CYS A 100 -2.22 -19.72 -1.39
CA CYS A 100 -3.42 -19.74 -2.23
C CYS A 100 -3.08 -19.41 -3.69
N ASP A 101 -3.46 -20.29 -4.62
CA ASP A 101 -3.14 -20.12 -6.04
C ASP A 101 -3.81 -18.89 -6.66
N THR A 102 -5.06 -18.59 -6.29
CA THR A 102 -5.74 -17.36 -6.75
C THR A 102 -5.02 -16.10 -6.26
N CYS A 103 -4.48 -16.11 -5.04
CA CYS A 103 -3.65 -15.01 -4.56
C CYS A 103 -2.33 -14.89 -5.35
N LYS A 104 -1.71 -16.01 -5.78
CA LYS A 104 -0.52 -16.00 -6.65
C LYS A 104 -0.81 -15.37 -7.99
N GLU A 105 -1.91 -15.74 -8.63
CA GLU A 105 -2.31 -15.18 -9.92
C GLU A 105 -2.59 -13.67 -9.81
N ALA A 106 -3.36 -13.26 -8.80
CA ALA A 106 -3.67 -11.85 -8.57
C ALA A 106 -2.39 -11.04 -8.28
N ALA A 107 -1.53 -11.52 -7.38
CA ALA A 107 -0.24 -10.91 -7.07
C ALA A 107 0.62 -10.76 -8.33
N ALA A 108 0.74 -11.80 -9.15
CA ALA A 108 1.52 -11.76 -10.39
C ALA A 108 0.98 -10.73 -11.40
N VAL A 109 -0.35 -10.61 -11.53
CA VAL A 109 -0.98 -9.59 -12.39
C VAL A 109 -0.67 -8.18 -11.88
N ILE A 110 -0.74 -7.95 -10.57
CA ILE A 110 -0.44 -6.67 -9.94
C ILE A 110 1.05 -6.34 -10.07
N ASP A 111 1.93 -7.31 -9.80
CA ASP A 111 3.38 -7.18 -9.94
C ASP A 111 3.78 -6.84 -11.38
N LYS A 112 3.11 -7.41 -12.37
CA LYS A 112 3.34 -7.10 -13.80
C LYS A 112 2.97 -5.65 -14.15
N ARG A 113 2.06 -5.01 -13.41
CA ARG A 113 1.73 -3.58 -13.56
C ARG A 113 2.84 -2.68 -12.98
N TRP A 114 3.79 -3.26 -12.24
CA TRP A 114 5.01 -2.61 -11.74
C TRP A 114 6.26 -3.35 -12.19
N PRO A 115 6.68 -3.21 -13.45
CA PRO A 115 7.94 -3.77 -13.93
C PRO A 115 9.10 -3.39 -13.00
N LEU A 116 9.93 -4.38 -12.61
CA LEU A 116 11.01 -4.20 -11.63
C LEU A 116 11.95 -3.03 -11.98
N ASP A 117 12.22 -2.84 -13.26
CA ASP A 117 13.03 -1.78 -13.86
C ASP A 117 12.39 -0.38 -13.78
N THR A 118 11.07 -0.30 -13.55
CA THR A 118 10.34 0.94 -13.32
C THR A 118 10.08 1.22 -11.83
N ARG A 119 10.44 0.28 -10.94
CA ARG A 119 10.36 0.47 -9.49
C ARG A 119 11.46 1.42 -9.03
N ASN A 120 11.09 2.40 -8.21
CA ASN A 120 11.96 3.37 -7.50
C ASN A 120 12.94 4.26 -8.31
N GLY A 121 13.29 3.95 -9.57
CA GLY A 121 14.26 4.71 -10.36
C GLY A 121 13.69 5.74 -11.36
N ASN A 122 12.43 5.61 -11.78
CA ASN A 122 11.87 6.37 -12.92
C ASN A 122 10.84 7.44 -12.52
N ARG A 123 10.91 7.97 -11.30
CA ARG A 123 9.92 8.92 -10.79
C ARG A 123 10.38 10.37 -10.99
N VAL A 124 9.68 11.07 -11.87
CA VAL A 124 9.81 12.52 -12.08
C VAL A 124 8.70 13.21 -11.29
N SER A 125 9.06 14.13 -10.40
CA SER A 125 8.10 15.12 -9.90
C SER A 125 7.83 16.09 -11.06
N PRO A 126 6.62 16.13 -11.65
CA PRO A 126 6.36 17.02 -12.76
C PRO A 126 6.58 18.46 -12.31
N ALA A 127 7.23 19.25 -13.17
CA ALA A 127 7.33 20.67 -12.93
C ALA A 127 5.92 21.28 -12.84
N PRO A 128 5.70 22.25 -11.95
CA PRO A 128 4.42 22.94 -11.83
C PRO A 128 3.93 23.50 -13.19
N PRO A 129 2.62 23.56 -13.44
CA PRO A 129 2.08 24.24 -14.62
C PRO A 129 2.53 25.71 -14.68
N PRO A 130 2.75 26.29 -15.88
CA PRO A 130 3.10 27.71 -16.02
C PRO A 130 2.07 28.62 -15.33
N GLY A 131 2.53 29.53 -14.46
CA GLY A 131 1.66 30.43 -13.70
C GLY A 131 1.14 29.89 -12.37
N SER A 132 1.49 28.65 -12.00
CA SER A 132 1.28 28.17 -10.65
C SER A 132 2.30 28.82 -9.70
N GLY A 133 1.83 29.29 -8.52
CA GLY A 133 2.68 29.88 -7.47
C GLY A 133 3.50 28.84 -6.70
N TRP A 134 3.91 27.76 -7.36
CA TRP A 134 4.76 26.74 -6.76
C TRP A 134 6.20 27.28 -6.72
N PRO A 135 6.92 27.13 -5.60
CA PRO A 135 8.31 27.56 -5.52
C PRO A 135 9.15 26.75 -6.51
N LEU A 136 10.06 27.46 -7.19
CA LEU A 136 11.09 26.85 -8.04
C LEU A 136 12.14 26.22 -7.11
N PHE A 137 12.39 24.93 -7.26
CA PHE A 137 13.31 24.16 -6.42
C PHE A 137 14.78 24.60 -6.62
#